data_AF-A0A972GWG2-F1
#
_entry.id   AF-A0A972GWG2-F1
#
_cell.length_a   1.000
_cell.length_b   1.000
_cell.length_c   1.000
_cell.angle_alpha   90.00
_cell.angle_beta   90.00
_cell.angle_gamma   90.00
#
_symmetry.space_group_name_H-M   'P 1'
#
loop_
_entity.id
_entity.type
_entity.pdbx_description
1 polymer ?
#
loop_
_entity_poly.entity_id
_entity_poly.type
_entity_poly.pdbx_seq_one_letter_code
_entity_poly.pdbx_strand_id
1 'polypeptide(L)'
;MKRAKSSLSRLTIGAVLAVTVAGCSSTPSGETGSGNQSGSIAKTELNVMVMTEATGDQAEQTIWEDTVKMYAEKNPNVKINLQLQSFAGVEQHRTWVTTQLIGGNAPDIFTTRYIWDQEDLKKGLLVDLTPYYSKKNANLGDKTWEEVFPKSVLQRLQGENKTYASVPTNIDSVRVLYNKDLFTKAGVTNVPKTWNEFLDAQEKLKKSGVTPFGFPNTKPGDYN
;
A
#
# COMPACT_ATOMS: atom_id res chain seq x y z
N MET A 1 51.64 -2.68 -12.71
CA MET A 1 52.69 -1.65 -12.93
C MET A 1 52.22 -0.34 -12.32
N LYS A 2 53.07 0.30 -11.49
CA LYS A 2 53.07 1.69 -10.97
C LYS A 2 51.83 2.13 -10.15
N ARG A 3 51.80 2.15 -8.80
CA ARG A 3 52.50 2.95 -7.75
C ARG A 3 52.43 4.48 -7.89
N ALA A 4 51.76 5.13 -6.92
CA ALA A 4 52.17 6.30 -6.08
C ALA A 4 50.92 6.68 -5.23
N LYS A 5 50.81 6.61 -3.89
CA LYS A 5 51.56 7.03 -2.68
C LYS A 5 51.70 8.55 -2.43
N SER A 6 51.30 8.91 -1.19
CA SER A 6 51.70 10.05 -0.33
C SER A 6 50.85 11.34 -0.45
N SER A 7 50.50 12.10 0.60
CA SER A 7 50.89 12.12 2.02
C SER A 7 49.93 12.96 2.90
N LEU A 8 49.73 12.52 4.15
CA LEU A 8 49.70 13.25 5.44
C LEU A 8 49.47 14.80 5.48
N SER A 9 48.60 15.28 6.39
CA SER A 9 48.96 15.74 7.78
C SER A 9 47.99 16.75 8.45
N ARG A 10 47.80 16.56 9.78
CA ARG A 10 47.51 17.53 10.90
C ARG A 10 46.11 18.18 10.95
N LEU A 11 45.26 17.91 11.95
CA LEU A 11 45.27 18.20 13.41
C LEU A 11 45.16 19.70 13.75
N THR A 12 43.97 20.13 14.21
CA THR A 12 43.78 21.35 15.01
C THR A 12 42.67 21.14 16.06
N ILE A 13 42.93 21.60 17.27
CA ILE A 13 42.18 21.54 18.53
C ILE A 13 41.43 22.87 18.78
N GLY A 14 40.29 22.82 19.51
CA GLY A 14 39.66 23.95 20.22
C GLY A 14 38.50 24.62 19.47
N ALA A 15 37.37 25.02 20.05
CA ALA A 15 37.09 25.44 21.43
C ALA A 15 35.59 25.28 21.79
N VAL A 16 35.33 25.32 23.10
CA VAL A 16 34.05 25.17 23.82
C VAL A 16 33.30 26.53 23.92
N LEU A 17 32.00 26.45 24.25
CA LEU A 17 31.09 27.44 24.88
C LEU A 17 30.33 28.44 23.97
N ALA A 18 29.00 28.33 23.96
CA ALA A 18 28.11 29.25 24.70
C ALA A 18 26.64 28.76 24.65
N VAL A 19 26.07 28.48 25.82
CA VAL A 19 24.62 28.34 26.06
C VAL A 19 24.06 29.74 26.26
N THR A 20 23.08 30.16 25.46
CA THR A 20 22.29 31.37 25.73
C THR A 20 20.93 30.98 26.28
N VAL A 21 20.82 31.04 27.60
CA VAL A 21 19.54 31.18 28.30
C VAL A 21 19.16 32.67 28.23
N ALA A 22 18.05 32.96 27.55
CA ALA A 22 17.25 34.17 27.73
C ALA A 22 15.84 33.66 28.01
N GLY A 23 15.11 34.05 29.04
CA GLY A 23 15.22 35.14 29.99
C GLY A 23 13.79 35.38 30.46
N CYS A 24 13.49 35.03 31.71
CA CYS A 24 12.23 35.40 32.34
C CYS A 24 12.16 36.93 32.49
N SER A 25 11.04 37.54 32.12
CA SER A 25 10.60 38.77 32.79
C SER A 25 9.09 39.00 32.66
N SER A 26 8.49 39.13 33.86
CA SER A 26 7.34 39.96 34.24
C SER A 26 5.95 39.69 33.64
N THR A 27 5.12 39.09 34.48
CA THR A 27 3.68 39.34 34.61
C THR A 27 3.39 40.84 34.82
N PRO A 28 2.37 41.38 34.16
CA PRO A 28 1.44 42.30 34.79
C PRO A 28 0.04 41.68 34.85
N SER A 29 -0.57 41.82 36.01
CA SER A 29 -1.94 41.44 36.31
C SER A 29 -2.93 42.34 35.58
N GLY A 30 -3.97 41.73 35.00
CA GLY A 30 -5.28 42.36 34.84
C GLY A 30 -5.60 42.90 33.45
N GLU A 31 -6.29 42.09 32.65
CA GLU A 31 -7.53 42.49 31.97
C GLU A 31 -8.30 41.25 31.55
N THR A 32 -9.51 41.10 32.10
CA THR A 32 -10.49 40.08 31.75
C THR A 32 -11.02 40.34 30.34
N GLY A 33 -10.30 39.85 29.34
CA GLY A 33 -10.80 39.67 27.99
C GLY A 33 -11.49 38.31 27.87
N SER A 34 -12.81 38.32 27.74
CA SER A 34 -13.58 37.15 27.29
C SER A 34 -13.25 36.91 25.81
N GLY A 35 -12.07 36.34 25.57
CA GLY A 35 -11.60 35.88 24.28
C GLY A 35 -12.09 34.46 24.08
N ASN A 36 -13.01 34.32 23.14
CA ASN A 36 -13.53 33.03 22.68
C ASN A 36 -12.33 32.18 22.18
N GLN A 37 -11.74 31.37 23.05
CA GLN A 37 -10.78 30.34 22.65
C GLN A 37 -11.57 29.25 21.94
N SER A 38 -11.81 29.47 20.65
CA SER A 38 -11.94 28.34 19.72
C SER A 38 -10.61 27.61 19.79
N GLY A 39 -10.58 26.55 20.60
CA GLY A 39 -9.40 25.73 20.80
C GLY A 39 -8.89 25.30 19.43
N SER A 40 -7.67 25.73 19.09
CA SER A 40 -6.95 25.20 17.95
C SER A 40 -6.84 23.69 18.16
N ILE A 41 -7.68 22.93 17.46
CA ILE A 41 -7.63 21.49 17.55
C ILE A 41 -6.26 21.09 17.00
N ALA A 42 -5.45 20.42 17.81
CA ALA A 42 -4.15 19.94 17.38
C ALA A 42 -4.34 19.13 16.08
N LYS A 43 -3.71 19.62 15.02
CA LYS A 43 -3.86 19.07 13.67
C LYS A 43 -2.91 17.88 13.54
N THR A 44 -3.44 16.67 13.54
CA THR A 44 -2.68 15.49 13.18
C THR A 44 -2.52 15.46 11.66
N GLU A 45 -1.30 15.26 11.17
CA GLU A 45 -1.02 15.12 9.74
C GLU A 45 -0.50 13.71 9.46
N LEU A 46 -1.08 13.03 8.47
CA LEU A 46 -0.74 11.67 8.07
C LEU A 46 -0.38 11.64 6.59
N ASN A 47 0.74 11.00 6.26
CA ASN A 47 1.13 10.73 4.89
C ASN A 47 0.62 9.35 4.48
N VAL A 48 -0.17 9.30 3.42
CA VAL A 48 -0.79 8.06 2.95
C VAL A 48 -0.39 7.83 1.50
N MET A 49 0.27 6.72 1.21
CA MET A 49 0.62 6.33 -0.16
C MET A 49 -0.25 5.19 -0.65
N VAL A 50 -0.84 5.37 -1.82
CA VAL A 50 -1.62 4.34 -2.49
C VAL A 50 -1.00 4.06 -3.85
N MET A 51 -0.67 2.79 -4.09
CA MET A 51 -0.32 2.30 -5.40
C MET A 51 -1.57 2.31 -6.29
N THR A 52 -1.49 3.00 -7.42
CA THR A 52 -2.51 2.96 -8.47
C THR A 52 -2.06 2.06 -9.62
N GLU A 53 -3.00 1.36 -10.26
CA GLU A 53 -2.67 0.37 -11.29
C GLU A 53 -2.12 1.01 -12.55
N ALA A 54 -2.66 2.17 -12.95
CA ALA A 54 -2.22 2.89 -14.13
C ALA A 54 -2.07 4.39 -13.85
N THR A 55 -1.04 4.96 -14.47
CA THR A 55 -0.90 6.42 -14.52
C THR A 55 -2.09 6.99 -15.30
N GLY A 56 -2.90 7.82 -14.64
CA GLY A 56 -4.05 8.47 -15.26
C GLY A 56 -5.36 7.66 -15.25
N ASP A 57 -5.45 6.56 -14.49
CA ASP A 57 -6.76 5.99 -14.16
C ASP A 57 -7.51 6.95 -13.23
N GLN A 58 -8.25 7.88 -13.83
CA GLN A 58 -8.96 8.92 -13.11
C GLN A 58 -10.04 8.35 -12.19
N ALA A 59 -10.65 7.21 -12.54
CA ALA A 59 -11.70 6.61 -11.73
C ALA A 59 -11.14 6.09 -10.42
N GLU A 60 -10.03 5.34 -10.46
CA GLU A 60 -9.34 4.87 -9.26
C GLU A 60 -8.85 6.04 -8.39
N GLN A 61 -8.24 7.06 -9.00
CA GLN A 61 -7.74 8.22 -8.26
C GLN A 61 -8.86 8.97 -7.54
N THR A 62 -9.99 9.18 -8.22
CA THR A 62 -11.16 9.88 -7.66
C THR A 62 -11.71 9.14 -6.44
N ILE A 63 -11.73 7.79 -6.46
CA ILE A 63 -12.21 7.00 -5.32
C ILE A 63 -11.38 7.27 -4.05
N TRP A 64 -10.05 7.35 -4.19
CA TRP A 64 -9.17 7.61 -3.04
C TRP A 64 -9.26 9.06 -2.56
N GLU A 65 -9.35 10.01 -3.48
CA GLU A 65 -9.54 11.43 -3.15
C GLU A 65 -10.88 11.66 -2.42
N ASP A 66 -11.96 11.08 -2.91
CA ASP A 66 -13.28 11.14 -2.27
C ASP A 66 -13.27 10.45 -0.91
N THR A 67 -12.56 9.33 -0.77
CA THR A 67 -12.40 8.63 0.52
C THR A 67 -11.69 9.52 1.55
N VAL A 68 -10.61 10.19 1.15
CA VAL A 68 -9.89 11.13 2.02
C VAL A 68 -10.75 12.33 2.38
N LYS A 69 -11.53 12.85 1.43
CA LYS A 69 -12.47 13.94 1.68
C LYS A 69 -13.55 13.55 2.69
N MET A 70 -14.20 12.39 2.50
CA MET A 70 -15.20 11.87 3.44
C MET A 70 -14.61 11.63 4.84
N TYR A 71 -13.34 11.20 4.92
CA TYR A 71 -12.66 11.06 6.20
C TYR A 71 -12.39 12.42 6.86
N ALA A 72 -11.92 13.41 6.10
CA ALA A 72 -11.63 14.76 6.61
C ALA A 72 -12.90 15.48 7.10
N GLU A 73 -14.04 15.30 6.43
CA GLU A 73 -15.34 15.84 6.88
C GLU A 73 -15.76 15.30 8.25
N LYS A 74 -15.45 14.03 8.54
CA LYS A 74 -15.74 13.39 9.84
C LYS A 74 -14.67 13.62 10.89
N ASN A 75 -13.44 13.97 10.48
CA ASN A 75 -12.26 14.10 11.34
C ASN A 75 -11.54 15.42 11.01
N PRO A 76 -12.12 16.59 11.33
CA PRO A 76 -11.59 17.90 10.91
C PRO A 76 -10.22 18.23 11.51
N ASN A 77 -9.79 17.49 12.52
CA ASN A 77 -8.49 17.60 13.16
C ASN A 77 -7.40 16.73 12.52
N VAL A 78 -7.74 15.94 11.50
CA VAL A 78 -6.79 15.09 10.78
C VAL A 78 -6.65 15.60 9.35
N LYS A 79 -5.41 15.84 8.93
CA LYS A 79 -5.05 16.13 7.54
C LYS A 79 -4.36 14.91 6.94
N ILE A 80 -4.89 14.40 5.83
CA ILE A 80 -4.24 13.34 5.07
C ILE A 80 -3.54 13.95 3.85
N ASN A 81 -2.23 13.74 3.75
CA ASN A 81 -1.46 13.99 2.55
C ASN A 81 -1.46 12.71 1.71
N LEU A 82 -2.41 12.63 0.77
CA LEU A 82 -2.56 11.49 -0.12
C LEU A 82 -1.52 11.56 -1.25
N GLN A 83 -0.77 10.48 -1.44
CA GLN A 83 0.16 10.27 -2.53
C GLN A 83 -0.33 9.10 -3.37
N LEU A 84 -0.78 9.39 -4.59
CA LEU A 84 -1.16 8.37 -5.56
C LEU A 84 0.01 8.12 -6.50
N GLN A 85 0.51 6.89 -6.51
CA GLN A 85 1.71 6.55 -7.27
C GLN A 85 1.52 5.28 -8.08
N SER A 86 1.78 5.37 -9.39
CA SER A 86 1.81 4.21 -10.27
C SER A 86 3.21 3.62 -10.34
N PHE A 87 3.30 2.30 -10.48
CA PHE A 87 4.54 1.55 -10.65
C PHE A 87 4.41 0.64 -11.86
N ALA A 88 5.52 0.38 -12.56
CA ALA A 88 5.55 -0.52 -13.71
C ALA A 88 5.17 -1.97 -13.36
N GLY A 89 5.21 -2.31 -12.07
CA GLY A 89 4.74 -3.60 -11.57
C GLY A 89 4.92 -3.74 -10.08
N VAL A 90 4.41 -4.85 -9.57
CA VAL A 90 4.38 -5.22 -8.16
C VAL A 90 5.80 -5.27 -7.54
N GLU A 91 6.80 -5.73 -8.29
CA GLU A 91 8.20 -5.80 -7.83
C GLU A 91 8.87 -4.42 -7.70
N GLN A 92 8.54 -3.47 -8.59
CA GLN A 92 9.07 -2.11 -8.49
C GLN A 92 8.46 -1.40 -7.28
N HIS A 93 7.16 -1.57 -7.07
CA HIS A 93 6.49 -1.06 -5.88
C HIS A 93 7.10 -1.66 -4.60
N ARG A 94 7.35 -2.97 -4.56
CA ARG A 94 8.04 -3.63 -3.44
C ARG A 94 9.40 -3.00 -3.14
N THR A 95 10.22 -2.84 -4.17
CA THR A 95 11.56 -2.24 -4.04
C THR A 95 11.48 -0.83 -3.44
N TRP A 96 10.51 -0.03 -3.92
CA TRP A 96 10.26 1.30 -3.40
C TRP A 96 9.84 1.26 -1.92
N VAL A 97 8.84 0.45 -1.55
CA VAL A 97 8.33 0.33 -0.16
C VAL A 97 9.46 -0.08 0.78
N THR A 98 10.22 -1.12 0.44
CA THR A 98 11.33 -1.60 1.26
C THR A 98 12.42 -0.53 1.44
N THR A 99 12.70 0.25 0.40
CA THR A 99 13.66 1.37 0.47
C THR A 99 13.18 2.44 1.44
N GLN A 100 11.89 2.82 1.38
CA GLN A 100 11.33 3.83 2.28
C GLN A 100 11.32 3.36 3.74
N LEU A 101 10.92 2.10 3.98
CA LEU A 101 10.88 1.49 5.32
C LEU A 101 12.28 1.45 5.95
N ILE A 102 13.27 0.92 5.24
CA ILE A 102 14.65 0.81 5.75
C ILE A 102 15.28 2.21 5.92
N GLY A 103 14.95 3.13 5.01
CA GLY A 103 15.44 4.51 5.06
C GLY A 103 14.79 5.38 6.13
N GLY A 104 13.76 4.90 6.84
CA GLY A 104 13.01 5.68 7.83
C GLY A 104 12.18 6.81 7.23
N ASN A 105 11.85 6.73 5.92
CA ASN A 105 11.10 7.75 5.17
C ASN A 105 9.75 7.23 4.66
N ALA A 106 9.28 6.10 5.19
CA ALA A 106 7.99 5.53 4.79
C ALA A 106 6.83 6.46 5.16
N PRO A 107 5.78 6.52 4.31
CA PRO A 107 4.51 7.11 4.70
C PRO A 107 3.94 6.42 5.95
N ASP A 108 3.10 7.13 6.70
CA ASP A 108 2.42 6.60 7.89
C ASP A 108 1.50 5.42 7.56
N ILE A 109 0.86 5.46 6.37
CA ILE A 109 0.04 4.37 5.83
C ILE A 109 0.42 4.19 4.36
N PHE A 110 0.59 2.94 3.94
CA PHE A 110 0.82 2.64 2.54
C PHE A 110 0.18 1.33 2.11
N THR A 111 -0.17 1.24 0.84
CA THR A 111 -0.57 -0.03 0.22
C THR A 111 0.64 -0.93 -0.02
N THR A 112 0.48 -2.24 0.12
CA THR A 112 1.49 -3.26 -0.20
C THR A 112 0.78 -4.58 -0.54
N ARG A 113 1.49 -5.58 -1.04
CA ARG A 113 0.93 -6.94 -1.23
C ARG A 113 1.11 -7.73 0.06
N TYR A 114 0.02 -8.36 0.49
CA TYR A 114 -0.02 -9.15 1.74
C TYR A 114 1.07 -10.21 1.91
N ILE A 115 1.63 -10.71 0.80
CA ILE A 115 2.69 -11.72 0.80
C ILE A 115 3.97 -11.25 1.50
N TRP A 116 4.18 -9.94 1.65
CA TRP A 116 5.38 -9.36 2.26
C TRP A 116 5.17 -8.84 3.67
N ASP A 117 3.93 -8.61 4.10
CA ASP A 117 3.63 -7.87 5.33
C ASP A 117 4.17 -8.58 6.57
N GLN A 118 4.09 -9.92 6.60
CA GLN A 118 4.59 -10.70 7.74
C GLN A 118 6.12 -10.69 7.82
N GLU A 119 6.81 -10.62 6.68
CA GLU A 119 8.26 -10.49 6.66
C GLU A 119 8.69 -9.11 7.19
N ASP A 120 8.01 -8.05 6.77
CA ASP A 120 8.31 -6.69 7.22
C ASP A 120 7.96 -6.48 8.69
N LEU A 121 6.86 -7.08 9.18
CA LEU A 121 6.51 -7.09 10.60
C LEU A 121 7.61 -7.78 11.43
N LYS A 122 8.10 -8.96 11.00
CA LYS A 122 9.19 -9.66 11.70
C LYS A 122 10.49 -8.85 11.75
N LYS A 123 10.73 -7.98 10.76
CA LYS A 123 11.86 -7.05 10.73
C LYS A 123 11.63 -5.79 11.60
N GLY A 124 10.47 -5.66 12.23
CA GLY A 124 10.11 -4.48 13.02
C GLY A 124 9.84 -3.24 12.17
N LEU A 125 9.57 -3.41 10.88
CA LEU A 125 9.29 -2.30 9.96
C LEU A 125 7.82 -1.88 9.96
N LEU A 126 6.93 -2.75 10.44
CA LEU A 126 5.49 -2.49 10.56
C LEU A 126 5.04 -2.54 12.01
N VAL A 127 3.94 -1.83 12.29
CA VAL A 127 3.22 -1.93 13.56
C VAL A 127 2.43 -3.23 13.59
N ASP A 128 2.49 -3.97 14.70
CA ASP A 128 1.61 -5.10 14.93
C ASP A 128 0.16 -4.62 15.09
N LEU A 129 -0.70 -4.94 14.12
CA LEU A 129 -2.10 -4.54 14.11
C LEU A 129 -3.00 -5.52 14.87
N THR A 130 -2.48 -6.66 15.34
CA THR A 130 -3.24 -7.69 16.06
C THR A 130 -4.10 -7.14 17.21
N PRO A 131 -3.60 -6.23 18.07
CA PRO A 131 -4.41 -5.67 19.16
C PRO A 131 -5.58 -4.79 18.71
N TYR A 132 -5.60 -4.39 17.44
CA TYR A 132 -6.65 -3.54 16.87
C TYR A 132 -7.77 -4.36 16.22
N TYR A 133 -7.51 -5.61 15.82
CA TYR A 133 -8.50 -6.47 15.17
C TYR A 133 -9.69 -6.83 16.07
N SER A 134 -9.48 -6.90 17.38
CA SER A 134 -10.53 -7.13 18.37
C SER A 134 -11.32 -5.87 18.75
N LYS A 135 -10.91 -4.69 18.28
CA LYS A 135 -11.59 -3.42 18.55
C LYS A 135 -12.75 -3.22 17.59
N LYS A 136 -13.81 -2.55 18.07
CA LYS A 136 -14.93 -2.11 17.23
C LYS A 136 -14.43 -1.17 16.12
N ASN A 137 -14.94 -1.37 14.91
CA ASN A 137 -14.67 -0.48 13.80
C ASN A 137 -15.57 0.76 13.94
N ALA A 138 -14.96 1.95 14.02
CA ALA A 138 -15.66 3.22 14.25
C ALA A 138 -16.70 3.59 13.17
N ASN A 139 -16.63 2.98 11.98
CA ASN A 139 -17.50 3.28 10.84
C ASN A 139 -18.44 2.13 10.46
N LEU A 140 -18.36 0.96 11.10
CA LEU A 140 -19.10 -0.24 10.71
C LEU A 140 -19.97 -0.82 11.85
N GLY A 141 -20.45 0.08 12.73
CA GLY A 141 -21.36 -0.24 13.82
C GLY A 141 -20.69 -1.02 14.95
N ASP A 142 -21.38 -2.03 15.48
CA ASP A 142 -20.92 -2.78 16.64
C ASP A 142 -19.89 -3.88 16.34
N LYS A 143 -19.57 -4.10 15.06
CA LYS A 143 -18.63 -5.14 14.64
C LYS A 143 -17.19 -4.76 14.96
N THR A 144 -16.43 -5.73 15.42
CA THR A 144 -14.97 -5.66 15.50
C THR A 144 -14.35 -5.67 14.10
N TRP A 145 -13.11 -5.21 13.97
CA TRP A 145 -12.36 -5.32 12.73
C TRP A 145 -12.25 -6.77 12.23
N GLU A 146 -12.13 -7.75 13.13
CA GLU A 146 -12.13 -9.18 12.77
C GLU A 146 -13.48 -9.65 12.20
N GLU A 147 -14.60 -9.10 12.66
CA GLU A 147 -15.95 -9.48 12.19
C GLU A 147 -16.36 -8.80 10.88
N VAL A 148 -15.64 -7.74 10.48
CA VAL A 148 -15.91 -6.99 9.25
C VAL A 148 -15.47 -7.78 8.02
N PHE A 149 -14.37 -8.53 8.11
CA PHE A 149 -13.76 -9.19 6.97
C PHE A 149 -14.20 -10.65 6.78
N PRO A 150 -14.24 -11.16 5.54
CA PRO A 150 -14.44 -12.58 5.31
C PRO A 150 -13.35 -13.42 5.98
N LYS A 151 -13.75 -14.51 6.65
CA LYS A 151 -12.81 -15.40 7.36
C LYS A 151 -11.68 -15.92 6.48
N SER A 152 -11.96 -16.23 5.21
CA SER A 152 -10.95 -16.71 4.25
C SER A 152 -9.88 -15.67 3.92
N VAL A 153 -10.23 -14.38 3.98
CA VAL A 153 -9.28 -13.27 3.78
C VAL A 153 -8.37 -13.16 4.99
N LEU A 154 -8.97 -13.15 6.18
CA LEU A 154 -8.22 -13.07 7.44
C LEU A 154 -7.25 -14.23 7.61
N GLN A 155 -7.68 -15.45 7.31
CA GLN A 155 -6.83 -16.65 7.34
C GLN A 155 -5.60 -16.52 6.41
N ARG A 156 -5.71 -15.77 5.31
CA ARG A 156 -4.63 -15.59 4.35
C ARG A 156 -3.69 -14.45 4.72
N LEU A 157 -4.18 -13.43 5.43
CA LEU A 157 -3.37 -12.32 5.95
C LEU A 157 -2.62 -12.70 7.23
N GLN A 158 -3.20 -13.61 8.01
CA GLN A 158 -2.71 -13.97 9.32
C GLN A 158 -1.34 -14.66 9.21
N GLY A 159 -0.38 -14.14 9.97
CA GLY A 159 0.96 -14.71 10.09
C GLY A 159 1.08 -15.76 11.19
N GLU A 160 2.32 -16.10 11.49
CA GLU A 160 2.65 -16.92 12.66
C GLU A 160 2.07 -16.30 13.94
N ASN A 161 1.69 -17.13 14.91
CA ASN A 161 1.09 -16.69 16.18
C ASN A 161 -0.18 -15.82 16.03
N LYS A 162 -0.86 -15.93 14.90
CA LYS A 162 -2.09 -15.18 14.60
C LYS A 162 -1.92 -13.67 14.42
N THR A 163 -0.73 -13.23 14.01
CA THR A 163 -0.44 -11.80 13.84
C THR A 163 -1.08 -11.19 12.60
N TYR A 164 -1.52 -9.94 12.69
CA TYR A 164 -1.94 -9.12 11.57
C TYR A 164 -0.99 -7.94 11.38
N ALA A 165 -0.43 -7.81 10.18
CA ALA A 165 0.53 -6.77 9.82
C ALA A 165 -0.09 -5.65 8.95
N SER A 166 -1.30 -5.87 8.43
CA SER A 166 -1.98 -4.96 7.49
C SER A 166 -3.50 -5.11 7.59
N VAL A 167 -4.22 -4.20 6.92
CA VAL A 167 -5.68 -4.23 6.78
C VAL A 167 -6.02 -4.47 5.30
N PRO A 168 -6.86 -5.46 4.96
CA PRO A 168 -7.21 -5.71 3.57
C PRO A 168 -8.09 -4.59 3.02
N THR A 169 -7.69 -4.04 1.87
CA THR A 169 -8.45 -3.01 1.14
C THR A 169 -9.13 -3.56 -0.11
N ASN A 170 -8.52 -4.56 -0.76
CA ASN A 170 -9.06 -5.24 -1.93
C ASN A 170 -8.70 -6.74 -1.93
N ILE A 171 -9.33 -7.49 -2.83
CA ILE A 171 -9.04 -8.91 -3.08
C ILE A 171 -8.94 -9.10 -4.58
N ASP A 172 -7.77 -9.51 -5.04
CA ASP A 172 -7.56 -9.86 -6.44
C ASP A 172 -7.83 -11.34 -6.65
N SER A 173 -8.48 -11.67 -7.77
CA SER A 173 -8.80 -13.05 -8.09
C SER A 173 -8.49 -13.33 -9.55
N VAL A 174 -7.67 -14.35 -9.81
CA VAL A 174 -7.37 -14.80 -11.16
C VAL A 174 -8.55 -15.60 -11.68
N ARG A 175 -9.01 -15.28 -12.88
CA ARG A 175 -10.09 -15.98 -13.59
C ARG A 175 -9.65 -16.23 -15.01
N VAL A 176 -10.01 -17.41 -15.53
CA VAL A 176 -9.91 -17.69 -16.96
C VAL A 176 -11.24 -17.32 -17.60
N LEU A 177 -11.19 -16.33 -18.48
CA LEU A 177 -12.33 -15.92 -19.29
C LEU A 177 -12.22 -16.57 -20.66
N TYR A 178 -13.36 -16.84 -21.30
CA TYR A 178 -13.39 -17.40 -22.65
C TYR A 178 -14.41 -16.68 -23.52
N ASN A 179 -14.12 -16.61 -24.82
CA ASN A 179 -15.05 -16.08 -25.81
C ASN A 179 -15.94 -17.22 -26.35
N LYS A 180 -17.23 -17.16 -26.06
CA LYS A 180 -18.22 -18.19 -26.44
C LYS A 180 -18.32 -18.40 -27.95
N ASP A 181 -18.24 -17.33 -28.74
CA ASP A 181 -18.35 -17.40 -30.20
C ASP A 181 -17.11 -18.06 -30.81
N LEU A 182 -15.93 -17.74 -30.27
CA LEU A 182 -14.69 -18.39 -30.70
C LEU A 182 -14.62 -19.86 -30.30
N PHE A 183 -15.12 -20.22 -29.12
CA PHE A 183 -15.28 -21.62 -28.70
C PHE A 183 -16.23 -22.37 -29.66
N THR A 184 -17.36 -21.76 -30.00
CA THR A 184 -18.34 -22.34 -30.93
C THR A 184 -17.73 -22.52 -32.33
N LYS A 185 -17.04 -21.50 -32.85
CA LYS A 185 -16.33 -21.54 -34.14
C LYS A 185 -15.26 -22.65 -34.18
N ALA A 186 -14.59 -22.90 -33.06
CA ALA A 186 -13.57 -23.93 -32.93
C ALA A 186 -14.14 -25.34 -32.65
N GLY A 187 -15.47 -25.50 -32.52
CA GLY A 187 -16.09 -26.78 -32.18
C GLY A 187 -15.83 -27.23 -30.73
N VAL A 188 -15.59 -26.28 -29.81
CA VAL A 188 -15.51 -26.52 -28.38
C VAL A 188 -16.90 -26.32 -27.77
N THR A 189 -17.60 -27.43 -27.50
CA THR A 189 -19.01 -27.42 -27.08
C THR A 189 -19.19 -27.37 -25.56
N ASN A 190 -18.15 -27.71 -24.79
CA ASN A 190 -18.18 -27.71 -23.32
C ASN A 190 -17.05 -26.85 -22.76
N VAL A 191 -17.34 -26.15 -21.67
CA VAL A 191 -16.29 -25.45 -20.89
C VAL A 191 -15.40 -26.51 -20.23
N PRO A 192 -14.08 -26.48 -20.45
CA PRO A 192 -13.15 -27.44 -19.85
C PRO A 192 -13.21 -27.44 -18.32
N LYS A 193 -13.27 -28.63 -17.74
CA LYS A 193 -13.26 -28.87 -16.29
C LYS A 193 -12.00 -29.57 -15.82
N THR A 194 -11.24 -30.16 -16.74
CA THR A 194 -9.97 -30.83 -16.45
C THR A 194 -8.84 -30.22 -17.27
N TRP A 195 -7.60 -30.47 -16.84
CA TRP A 195 -6.42 -30.00 -17.57
C TRP A 195 -6.36 -30.59 -18.99
N ASN A 196 -6.72 -31.86 -19.15
CA ASN A 196 -6.75 -32.50 -20.46
C ASN A 196 -7.83 -31.87 -21.36
N GLU A 197 -9.05 -31.67 -20.85
CA GLU A 197 -10.10 -30.97 -21.60
C GLU A 197 -9.69 -29.54 -21.98
N PHE A 198 -8.91 -28.88 -21.11
CA PHE A 198 -8.39 -27.55 -21.38
C PHE A 198 -7.42 -27.61 -22.57
N LEU A 199 -6.43 -28.50 -22.55
CA LEU A 199 -5.49 -28.69 -23.65
C LEU A 199 -6.18 -29.09 -24.96
N ASP A 200 -7.19 -29.96 -24.91
CA ASP A 200 -7.99 -30.35 -26.08
C ASP A 200 -8.73 -29.14 -26.68
N ALA A 201 -9.30 -28.28 -25.82
CA ALA A 201 -9.93 -27.03 -26.27
C ALA A 201 -8.90 -26.08 -26.90
N GLN A 202 -7.69 -25.98 -26.33
CA GLN A 202 -6.60 -25.17 -26.90
C GLN A 202 -6.21 -25.66 -28.30
N GLU A 203 -6.10 -26.97 -28.51
CA GLU A 203 -5.76 -27.55 -29.81
C GLU A 203 -6.83 -27.26 -30.86
N LYS A 204 -8.12 -27.39 -30.50
CA LYS A 204 -9.25 -27.03 -31.36
C LYS A 204 -9.24 -25.55 -31.75
N LEU A 205 -9.00 -24.66 -30.78
CA LEU A 205 -8.86 -23.23 -31.03
C LEU A 205 -7.71 -22.95 -32.03
N LYS A 206 -6.53 -23.55 -31.81
CA LYS A 206 -5.36 -23.39 -32.70
C LYS A 206 -5.68 -23.85 -34.12
N LYS A 207 -6.30 -25.02 -34.29
CA LYS A 207 -6.70 -25.58 -35.60
C LYS A 207 -7.72 -24.71 -36.34
N SER A 208 -8.56 -23.97 -35.61
CA SER A 208 -9.54 -23.04 -36.18
C SER A 208 -8.96 -21.66 -36.55
N GLY A 209 -7.64 -21.47 -36.36
CA GLY A 209 -6.97 -20.18 -36.58
C GLY A 209 -7.20 -19.15 -35.48
N VAL A 210 -7.66 -19.57 -34.30
CA VAL A 210 -7.89 -18.70 -33.14
C VAL A 210 -6.70 -18.81 -32.19
N THR A 211 -6.23 -17.67 -31.66
CA THR A 211 -5.25 -17.65 -30.57
C THR A 211 -5.84 -18.36 -29.34
N PRO A 212 -5.26 -19.50 -28.91
CA PRO A 212 -5.91 -20.36 -27.90
C PRO A 212 -6.02 -19.74 -26.51
N PHE A 213 -4.98 -19.00 -26.09
CA PHE A 213 -4.89 -18.40 -24.76
C PHE A 213 -4.19 -17.05 -24.84
N GLY A 214 -4.72 -16.05 -24.14
CA GLY A 214 -4.09 -14.75 -23.97
C GLY A 214 -3.69 -14.55 -22.52
N PHE A 215 -2.48 -14.04 -22.30
CA PHE A 215 -1.91 -13.77 -20.99
C PHE A 215 -1.43 -12.31 -20.95
N PRO A 216 -1.43 -11.65 -19.78
CA PRO A 216 -0.88 -10.31 -19.68
C PRO A 216 0.53 -10.23 -20.28
N ASN A 217 0.80 -9.15 -21.02
CA ASN A 217 2.07 -8.86 -21.70
C ASN A 217 2.46 -9.77 -22.87
N THR A 218 1.55 -10.58 -23.39
CA THR A 218 1.81 -11.36 -24.62
C THR A 218 1.38 -10.66 -25.88
N LYS A 219 2.14 -10.85 -26.95
CA LYS A 219 1.89 -10.31 -28.29
C LYS A 219 1.48 -11.44 -29.24
N PRO A 220 0.79 -11.11 -30.36
CA PRO A 220 0.60 -12.07 -31.44
C PRO A 220 1.95 -12.66 -31.88
N GLY A 221 2.12 -13.98 -31.71
CA GLY A 221 3.35 -14.70 -32.04
C GLY A 221 4.08 -15.33 -30.84
N ASP A 222 3.80 -14.91 -29.60
CA ASP A 222 4.45 -15.44 -28.39
C ASP A 222 4.04 -16.90 -28.06
N TYR A 223 3.04 -17.44 -28.77
CA TYR A 223 2.38 -18.72 -28.50
C TYR A 223 2.55 -19.77 -29.62
N ASN A 224 3.49 -19.53 -30.54
CA ASN A 224 3.70 -20.39 -31.70
C ASN A 224 4.35 -21.71 -31.33
#